data_AF-A0A6A6YUY9-F1
#
_entry.id   AF-A0A6A6YUY9-F1
#
_cell.length_a   1.000
_cell.length_b   1.000
_cell.length_c   1.000
_cell.angle_alpha   90.00
_cell.angle_beta   90.00
_cell.angle_gamma   90.00
#
_symmetry.space_group_name_H-M   'P 1'
#
loop_
_entity.id
_entity.type
_entity.pdbx_description
1 polymer ?
#
loop_
_entity_poly.entity_id
_entity_poly.type
_entity_poly.pdbx_seq_one_letter_code
_entity_poly.pdbx_strand_id
1 'polypeptide(L)'
;MAPSHPYQRLDAPDQTSSTHRKPLITPCQLISLLFTLLFLMLVIFQAQILSVFAKIHFGQCSCAQPTRTETFHEREELMKFGEEGDKAWRALLPANKEPDMWEGVIFVALNETYRLPYGVSYLHALHCLGAVRKTLLYGDSGRLQHNVDKQHHVGHCLSYVAQHVLCSADDTIERASPPKDAAGNYIHQADGIEGKGEIHRCRDRSKTEEILGKLRAMETLKYPGKKGEADTLDALYEECPECFGE
;
A
#
# COMPACT_ATOMS: atom_id res chain seq x y z
N MET A 1 -100.56 -10.66 -72.21
CA MET A 1 -99.59 -11.61 -71.62
C MET A 1 -98.24 -10.91 -71.56
N ALA A 2 -97.79 -10.53 -70.36
CA ALA A 2 -96.37 -10.31 -70.06
C ALA A 2 -95.75 -11.67 -69.63
N PRO A 3 -94.46 -11.81 -69.24
CA PRO A 3 -93.28 -10.91 -69.35
C PRO A 3 -91.98 -11.66 -69.76
N SER A 4 -90.86 -10.94 -69.97
CA SER A 4 -89.55 -11.18 -69.31
C SER A 4 -88.40 -10.34 -69.89
N HIS A 5 -87.79 -9.51 -69.04
CA HIS A 5 -86.38 -9.03 -69.09
C HIS A 5 -85.44 -10.19 -68.70
N PRO A 6 -84.07 -10.18 -68.86
CA PRO A 6 -83.10 -9.11 -68.50
C PRO A 6 -81.88 -8.99 -69.49
N TYR A 7 -80.96 -8.03 -69.42
CA TYR A 7 -79.81 -7.96 -68.50
C TYR A 7 -79.01 -6.64 -68.62
N GLN A 8 -78.48 -6.21 -67.48
CA GLN A 8 -77.67 -5.02 -67.22
C GLN A 8 -76.27 -5.08 -67.83
N ARG A 9 -75.75 -3.93 -68.27
CA ARG A 9 -74.31 -3.69 -68.46
C ARG A 9 -73.82 -2.80 -67.31
N LEU A 10 -72.99 -3.37 -66.45
CA LEU A 10 -72.24 -2.69 -65.40
C LEU A 10 -71.01 -2.03 -66.05
N ASP A 11 -70.94 -0.70 -65.99
CA ASP A 11 -69.71 0.03 -66.27
C ASP A 11 -68.80 -0.06 -65.04
N ALA A 12 -67.60 -0.61 -65.23
CA ALA A 12 -66.57 -0.71 -64.21
C ALA A 12 -65.83 0.63 -64.05
N PRO A 13 -65.48 1.06 -62.83
CA PRO A 13 -64.58 2.19 -62.66
C PRO A 13 -63.12 1.74 -62.87
N ASP A 14 -62.43 2.51 -63.69
CA ASP A 14 -61.00 2.47 -63.98
C ASP A 14 -60.17 2.66 -62.69
N GLN A 15 -59.49 1.60 -62.23
CA GLN A 15 -58.54 1.67 -61.13
C GLN A 15 -57.18 2.11 -61.67
N THR A 16 -56.95 3.43 -61.66
CA THR A 16 -55.60 3.99 -61.73
C THR A 16 -54.85 3.65 -60.44
N SER A 17 -54.04 2.60 -60.51
CA SER A 17 -53.09 2.20 -59.47
C SER A 17 -52.02 3.28 -59.30
N SER A 18 -52.21 4.19 -58.34
CA SER A 18 -51.11 5.05 -57.88
C SER A 18 -50.25 4.25 -56.90
N THR A 19 -49.01 3.95 -57.30
CA THR A 19 -48.00 3.39 -56.40
C THR A 19 -47.60 4.48 -55.40
N HIS A 20 -48.32 4.58 -54.30
CA HIS A 20 -47.95 5.43 -53.18
C HIS A 20 -46.67 4.86 -52.55
N ARG A 21 -45.49 5.37 -52.95
CA ARG A 21 -44.24 5.04 -52.27
C ARG A 21 -44.41 5.44 -50.81
N LYS A 22 -44.48 4.45 -49.92
CA LYS A 22 -44.53 4.71 -48.48
C LYS A 22 -43.24 5.44 -48.12
N PRO A 23 -43.32 6.54 -47.34
CA PRO A 23 -42.12 7.23 -46.89
C PRO A 23 -41.26 6.21 -46.13
N LEU A 24 -39.98 6.13 -46.49
CA LEU A 24 -39.04 5.12 -45.99
C LEU A 24 -38.83 5.23 -44.47
N ILE A 25 -39.16 6.39 -43.90
CA ILE A 25 -39.07 6.69 -42.47
C ILE A 25 -40.33 7.48 -42.08
N THR A 26 -41.08 6.96 -41.11
CA THR A 26 -42.27 7.61 -40.56
C THR A 26 -41.89 8.60 -39.45
N PRO A 27 -42.70 9.65 -39.20
CA PRO A 27 -42.45 10.59 -38.10
C PRO A 27 -42.39 9.89 -36.73
N CYS A 28 -43.14 8.80 -36.55
CA CYS A 28 -43.08 7.97 -35.34
C CYS A 28 -41.69 7.31 -35.16
N GLN A 29 -41.08 6.84 -36.25
CA GLN A 29 -39.72 6.28 -36.22
C GLN A 29 -38.66 7.35 -35.91
N LEU A 30 -38.80 8.58 -36.43
CA LEU A 30 -37.89 9.68 -36.10
C LEU A 30 -38.00 10.07 -34.61
N ILE A 31 -39.21 10.15 -34.08
CA ILE A 31 -39.45 10.45 -32.66
C ILE A 31 -38.87 9.34 -31.78
N SER A 32 -39.11 8.07 -32.11
CA SER A 32 -38.56 6.93 -31.37
C SER A 32 -37.03 6.92 -31.40
N LEU A 33 -36.42 7.25 -32.54
CA LEU A 33 -34.96 7.36 -32.68
C LEU A 33 -34.38 8.52 -31.86
N LEU A 34 -35.07 9.67 -31.83
CA LEU A 34 -34.67 10.80 -30.99
C LEU A 34 -34.72 10.46 -29.49
N PHE A 35 -35.80 9.80 -29.04
CA PHE A 35 -35.95 9.39 -27.64
C PHE A 35 -34.90 8.36 -27.22
N THR A 36 -34.60 7.38 -28.07
CA THR A 36 -33.57 6.37 -27.79
C THR A 36 -32.16 6.98 -27.72
N LEU A 37 -31.83 7.92 -28.61
CA LEU A 37 -30.57 8.66 -28.55
C LEU A 37 -30.47 9.51 -27.28
N LEU A 38 -31.54 10.21 -26.89
CA LEU A 38 -31.57 11.02 -25.67
C LEU A 38 -31.37 10.16 -24.42
N PHE A 39 -32.02 8.99 -24.37
CA PHE A 39 -31.88 8.04 -23.27
C PHE A 39 -30.45 7.49 -23.17
N LEU A 40 -29.85 7.11 -24.30
CA LEU A 40 -28.46 6.64 -24.35
C LEU A 40 -27.48 7.72 -23.87
N MET A 41 -27.67 8.96 -24.30
CA MET A 41 -26.86 10.10 -23.85
C MET A 41 -26.99 10.33 -22.34
N LEU A 42 -28.20 10.19 -21.78
CA LEU A 42 -28.41 10.30 -20.34
C LEU A 42 -27.70 9.17 -19.59
N VAL A 43 -27.77 7.92 -20.06
CA VAL A 43 -27.08 6.78 -19.43
C VAL A 43 -25.56 6.97 -19.48
N ILE A 44 -25.01 7.40 -20.62
CA ILE A 44 -23.58 7.69 -20.75
C ILE A 44 -23.19 8.82 -19.80
N PHE A 45 -23.95 9.90 -19.74
CA PHE A 45 -23.69 11.03 -18.85
C PHE A 45 -23.71 10.61 -17.37
N GLN A 46 -24.70 9.81 -16.96
CA GLN A 46 -24.78 9.24 -15.61
C GLN A 46 -23.58 8.32 -15.31
N ALA A 47 -23.15 7.48 -16.26
CA ALA A 47 -21.98 6.63 -16.11
C ALA A 47 -20.68 7.44 -16.00
N GLN A 48 -20.54 8.52 -16.80
CA GLN A 48 -19.40 9.44 -16.70
C GLN A 48 -19.39 10.15 -15.34
N ILE A 49 -20.55 10.63 -14.87
CA ILE A 49 -20.72 11.22 -13.54
C ILE A 49 -20.34 10.23 -12.44
N LEU A 50 -20.83 9.00 -12.48
CA LEU A 50 -20.45 7.94 -11.54
C LEU A 50 -18.95 7.65 -11.60
N SER A 51 -18.32 7.69 -12.78
CA SER A 51 -16.87 7.50 -12.91
C SER A 51 -16.07 8.67 -12.31
N VAL A 52 -16.56 9.89 -12.46
CA VAL A 52 -15.94 11.10 -11.87
C VAL A 52 -16.14 11.09 -10.36
N PHE A 53 -17.33 10.79 -9.86
CA PHE A 53 -17.58 10.63 -8.43
C PHE A 53 -16.83 9.43 -7.85
N ALA A 54 -16.65 8.33 -8.58
CA ALA A 54 -15.77 7.24 -8.14
C ALA A 54 -14.33 7.72 -8.01
N LYS A 55 -13.82 8.53 -8.97
CA LYS A 55 -12.48 9.14 -8.89
C LYS A 55 -12.35 10.19 -7.78
N ILE A 56 -13.44 10.85 -7.39
CA ILE A 56 -13.46 11.89 -6.34
C ILE A 56 -13.70 11.28 -4.93
N HIS A 57 -14.59 10.29 -4.79
CA HIS A 57 -14.93 9.63 -3.53
C HIS A 57 -13.99 8.49 -3.18
N PHE A 58 -13.57 7.69 -4.17
CA PHE A 58 -12.33 6.96 -4.05
C PHE A 58 -11.25 7.88 -4.58
N GLY A 59 -10.84 8.82 -3.73
CA GLY A 59 -9.52 9.37 -3.84
C GLY A 59 -8.55 8.21 -4.00
N GLN A 60 -8.13 7.95 -5.24
CA GLN A 60 -6.77 7.54 -5.52
C GLN A 60 -5.88 8.72 -5.10
N CYS A 61 -5.85 9.03 -3.81
CA CYS A 61 -4.58 9.10 -3.14
C CYS A 61 -3.96 7.71 -3.30
N SER A 62 -3.35 7.46 -4.46
CA SER A 62 -2.20 6.57 -4.47
C SER A 62 -1.16 7.27 -3.59
N CYS A 63 -1.31 7.12 -2.27
CA CYS A 63 -0.23 7.32 -1.32
C CYS A 63 0.75 6.16 -1.47
N ALA A 64 1.12 5.79 -2.71
CA ALA A 64 2.38 5.11 -2.92
C ALA A 64 3.40 6.15 -2.47
N GLN A 65 3.89 5.99 -1.23
CA GLN A 65 4.96 6.83 -0.75
C GLN A 65 6.08 6.80 -1.77
N PRO A 66 6.73 7.94 -2.07
CA PRO A 66 7.85 7.96 -2.98
C PRO A 66 8.89 6.94 -2.50
N THR A 67 9.12 5.93 -3.33
CA THR A 67 10.11 4.90 -3.03
C THR A 67 11.45 5.33 -3.60
N ARG A 68 12.53 4.91 -2.94
CA ARG A 68 13.89 5.10 -3.44
C ARG A 68 14.63 3.78 -3.39
N THR A 69 15.48 3.54 -4.38
CA THR A 69 16.38 2.39 -4.39
C THR A 69 17.59 2.72 -3.54
N GLU A 70 17.87 1.89 -2.54
CA GLU A 70 19.07 1.97 -1.71
C GLU A 70 19.84 0.67 -1.80
N THR A 71 21.16 0.77 -1.91
CA THR A 71 22.03 -0.40 -1.78
C THR A 71 22.53 -0.46 -0.35
N PHE A 72 22.44 -1.63 0.27
CA PHE A 72 23.00 -1.80 1.61
C PHE A 72 24.50 -1.95 1.50
N HIS A 73 25.19 -1.26 2.39
CA HIS A 73 26.64 -1.26 2.45
C HIS A 73 27.09 -1.76 3.82
N GLU A 74 28.33 -2.23 3.88
CA GLU A 74 28.97 -2.47 5.15
C GLU A 74 29.13 -1.13 5.89
N ARG A 75 28.59 -1.06 7.11
CA ARG A 75 28.61 0.14 7.95
C ARG A 75 29.50 -0.14 9.16
N GLU A 76 30.82 -0.08 8.96
CA GLU A 76 31.80 -0.40 10.00
C GLU A 76 31.54 0.38 11.29
N GLU A 77 31.15 1.65 11.18
CA GLU A 77 30.86 2.51 12.32
C GLU A 77 29.70 1.98 13.19
N LEU A 78 28.72 1.28 12.60
CA LEU A 78 27.61 0.67 13.33
C LEU A 78 27.99 -0.68 13.95
N MET A 79 29.07 -1.31 13.46
CA MET A 79 29.59 -2.56 14.00
C MET A 79 30.53 -2.34 15.20
N LYS A 80 31.04 -1.12 15.38
CA LYS A 80 31.98 -0.79 16.46
C LYS A 80 31.34 -0.89 17.84
N PHE A 81 32.19 -1.25 18.80
CA PHE A 81 31.88 -1.29 20.23
C PHE A 81 32.37 -0.02 20.93
N GLY A 82 31.87 0.20 22.15
CA GLY A 82 32.25 1.35 22.94
C GLY A 82 31.65 2.66 22.42
N GLU A 83 32.28 3.76 22.82
CA GLU A 83 31.79 5.12 22.59
C GLU A 83 31.59 5.44 21.10
N GLU A 84 32.49 4.97 20.23
CA GLU A 84 32.41 5.25 18.80
C GLU A 84 31.16 4.63 18.18
N GLY A 85 30.89 3.35 18.49
CA GLY A 85 29.67 2.69 18.04
C GLY A 85 28.42 3.29 18.68
N ASP A 86 28.48 3.65 19.96
CA ASP A 86 27.35 4.29 20.66
C ASP A 86 27.02 5.67 20.05
N LYS A 87 28.03 6.39 19.56
CA LYS A 87 27.87 7.64 18.83
C LYS A 87 27.26 7.40 17.44
N ALA A 88 27.75 6.40 16.71
CA ALA A 88 27.23 6.07 15.39
C ALA A 88 25.75 5.64 15.44
N TRP A 89 25.36 4.83 16.44
CA TRP A 89 23.98 4.41 16.64
C TRP A 89 23.06 5.57 17.02
N ARG A 90 23.50 6.48 17.91
CA ARG A 90 22.73 7.70 18.22
C ARG A 90 22.53 8.59 17.01
N ALA A 91 23.51 8.64 16.10
CA ALA A 91 23.41 9.42 14.87
C ALA A 91 22.37 8.89 13.87
N LEU A 92 21.82 7.68 14.08
CA LEU A 92 20.69 7.17 13.29
C LEU A 92 19.36 7.82 13.68
N LEU A 93 19.29 8.44 14.85
CA LEU A 93 18.11 9.10 15.38
C LEU A 93 18.26 10.62 15.24
N PRO A 94 17.16 11.37 15.08
CA PRO A 94 17.22 12.83 15.00
C PRO A 94 17.78 13.40 16.30
N ALA A 95 18.62 14.44 16.18
CA ALA A 95 19.23 15.07 17.33
C ALA A 95 18.19 15.64 18.29
N ASN A 96 18.33 15.32 19.57
CA ASN A 96 17.50 15.90 20.61
C ASN A 96 17.77 17.40 20.73
N LYS A 97 16.70 18.20 20.82
CA LYS A 97 16.82 19.62 21.19
C LYS A 97 17.01 19.81 22.70
N GLU A 98 16.59 18.84 23.51
CA GLU A 98 16.64 18.88 24.98
C GLU A 98 17.27 17.58 25.54
N PRO A 99 18.12 17.67 26.57
CA PRO A 99 18.89 16.55 27.09
C PRO A 99 18.06 15.39 27.68
N ASP A 100 16.81 15.64 28.07
CA ASP A 100 15.91 14.66 28.68
C ASP A 100 14.81 14.16 27.72
N MET A 101 14.91 14.51 26.44
CA MET A 101 13.91 14.16 25.43
C MET A 101 14.22 12.79 24.83
N TRP A 102 13.18 11.95 24.72
CA TRP A 102 13.26 10.65 24.09
C TRP A 102 13.51 10.86 22.59
N GLU A 103 14.54 10.22 22.04
CA GLU A 103 14.98 10.41 20.65
C GLU A 103 13.83 10.04 19.68
N GLY A 104 13.50 10.94 18.74
CA GLY A 104 12.46 10.69 17.73
C GLY A 104 11.00 10.83 18.18
N VAL A 105 10.75 11.60 19.24
CA VAL A 105 9.42 11.80 19.83
C VAL A 105 8.84 13.19 19.50
N ILE A 106 7.54 13.23 19.23
CA ILE A 106 6.72 14.43 19.03
C ILE A 106 5.82 14.62 20.25
N PHE A 107 5.71 15.83 20.79
CA PHE A 107 4.81 16.11 21.91
C PHE A 107 3.46 16.67 21.44
N VAL A 108 2.38 16.00 21.84
CA VAL A 108 1.00 16.44 21.60
C VAL A 108 0.44 17.03 22.89
N ALA A 109 0.01 18.29 22.86
CA ALA A 109 -0.65 18.90 24.01
C ALA A 109 -2.08 18.36 24.15
N LEU A 110 -2.40 17.78 25.31
CA LEU A 110 -3.77 17.41 25.65
C LEU A 110 -4.53 18.58 26.28
N ASN A 111 -3.82 19.43 27.04
CA ASN A 111 -4.32 20.67 27.62
C ASN A 111 -3.15 21.63 27.89
N GLU A 112 -3.40 22.74 28.59
CA GLU A 112 -2.40 23.78 28.88
C GLU A 112 -1.20 23.27 29.70
N THR A 113 -1.39 22.22 30.51
CA THR A 113 -0.38 21.73 31.46
C THR A 113 0.14 20.32 31.15
N TYR A 114 -0.51 19.59 30.24
CA TYR A 114 -0.21 18.18 29.97
C TYR A 114 0.07 17.95 28.49
N ARG A 115 1.22 17.31 28.23
CA ARG A 115 1.65 16.89 26.90
C ARG A 115 2.00 15.41 26.91
N LEU A 116 1.66 14.72 25.83
CA LEU A 116 2.00 13.31 25.64
C LEU A 116 3.08 13.12 24.57
N PRO A 117 4.07 12.24 24.82
CA PRO A 117 5.06 11.85 23.83
C PRO A 117 4.46 10.86 22.84
N TYR A 118 4.58 11.12 21.54
CA TYR A 118 4.20 10.21 20.45
C TYR A 118 5.47 9.87 19.67
N GLY A 119 5.67 8.61 19.30
CA GLY A 119 6.83 8.15 18.55
C GLY A 119 6.51 7.94 17.07
N VAL A 120 7.55 7.92 16.23
CA VAL A 120 7.45 7.39 14.86
C VAL A 120 7.98 5.96 14.87
N SER A 121 7.25 5.00 14.31
CA SER A 121 7.55 3.56 14.44
C SER A 121 8.98 3.18 14.06
N TYR A 122 9.52 3.67 12.94
CA TYR A 122 10.90 3.32 12.56
C TYR A 122 11.95 3.90 13.54
N LEU A 123 11.70 5.06 14.15
CA LEU A 123 12.58 5.64 15.15
C LEU A 123 12.51 4.86 16.46
N HIS A 124 11.32 4.44 16.86
CA HIS A 124 11.14 3.58 18.02
C HIS A 124 11.79 2.20 17.80
N ALA A 125 11.69 1.63 16.60
CA ALA A 125 12.40 0.39 16.24
C ALA A 125 13.93 0.55 16.32
N LEU A 126 14.49 1.66 15.83
CA LEU A 126 15.93 1.95 15.95
C LEU A 126 16.35 2.15 17.42
N HIS A 127 15.55 2.84 18.23
CA HIS A 127 15.77 3.02 19.66
C HIS A 127 15.84 1.66 20.39
N CYS A 128 14.83 0.80 20.17
CA CYS A 128 14.79 -0.55 20.73
C CYS A 128 15.97 -1.41 20.25
N LEU A 129 16.32 -1.34 18.97
CA LEU A 129 17.47 -2.08 18.43
C LEU A 129 18.80 -1.61 19.05
N GLY A 130 18.94 -0.31 19.30
CA GLY A 130 20.07 0.26 20.03
C GLY A 130 20.13 -0.20 21.50
N ALA A 131 18.97 -0.34 22.15
CA ALA A 131 18.88 -0.92 23.50
C ALA A 131 19.29 -2.40 23.52
N VAL A 132 18.79 -3.21 22.57
CA VAL A 132 19.19 -4.61 22.39
C VAL A 132 20.70 -4.72 22.16
N ARG A 133 21.26 -3.88 21.29
CA ARG A 133 22.71 -3.78 21.09
C ARG A 133 23.40 -3.54 22.42
N LYS A 134 23.02 -2.51 23.19
CA LYS A 134 23.64 -2.21 24.48
C LYS A 134 23.55 -3.39 25.46
N THR A 135 22.41 -4.08 25.54
CA THR A 135 22.25 -5.25 26.42
C THR A 135 23.16 -6.41 26.01
N LEU A 136 23.29 -6.69 24.72
CA LEU A 136 24.17 -7.76 24.22
C LEU A 136 25.66 -7.47 24.49
N LEU A 137 26.04 -6.20 24.59
CA LEU A 137 27.43 -5.76 24.74
C LEU A 137 27.82 -5.47 26.20
N TYR A 138 26.92 -4.84 26.95
CA TYR A 138 27.18 -4.29 28.28
C TYR A 138 26.35 -4.95 29.39
N GLY A 139 25.40 -5.83 29.07
CA GLY A 139 24.60 -6.52 30.10
C GLY A 139 25.43 -7.42 31.01
N ASP A 140 24.92 -7.72 32.21
CA ASP A 140 25.61 -8.40 33.33
C ASP A 140 26.35 -9.70 32.99
N SER A 141 26.05 -10.34 31.87
CA SER A 141 26.72 -11.56 31.44
C SER A 141 27.80 -11.36 30.37
N GLY A 142 27.96 -10.14 29.84
CA GLY A 142 29.07 -9.71 28.96
C GLY A 142 29.47 -10.74 27.90
N ARG A 143 28.54 -11.59 27.44
CA ARG A 143 28.89 -12.89 26.82
C ARG A 143 29.69 -12.74 25.53
N LEU A 144 29.62 -11.56 24.94
CA LEU A 144 30.32 -11.21 23.71
C LEU A 144 31.62 -10.45 23.98
N GLN A 145 31.86 -9.87 25.18
CA GLN A 145 33.01 -9.00 25.46
C GLN A 145 34.37 -9.64 25.14
N HIS A 146 34.47 -10.97 25.23
CA HIS A 146 35.70 -11.72 24.99
C HIS A 146 35.74 -12.52 23.69
N ASN A 147 34.74 -12.36 22.80
CA ASN A 147 34.69 -13.08 21.53
C ASN A 147 34.51 -12.10 20.36
N VAL A 148 35.65 -11.70 19.77
CA VAL A 148 35.72 -10.70 18.68
C VAL A 148 34.94 -11.15 17.44
N ASP A 149 34.96 -12.44 17.10
CA ASP A 149 34.22 -12.95 15.94
C ASP A 149 32.70 -12.85 16.14
N LYS A 150 32.21 -13.22 17.33
CA LYS A 150 30.79 -13.10 17.66
C LYS A 150 30.36 -11.64 17.80
N GLN A 151 31.24 -10.80 18.33
CA GLN A 151 31.06 -9.35 18.34
C GLN A 151 30.87 -8.82 16.92
N HIS A 152 31.82 -9.09 16.03
CA HIS A 152 31.75 -8.67 14.63
C HIS A 152 30.46 -9.16 13.97
N HIS A 153 30.12 -10.44 14.15
CA HIS A 153 28.89 -11.00 13.59
C HIS A 153 27.63 -10.30 14.13
N VAL A 154 27.54 -10.07 15.44
CA VAL A 154 26.40 -9.37 16.05
C VAL A 154 26.33 -7.92 15.59
N GLY A 155 27.46 -7.21 15.54
CA GLY A 155 27.54 -5.85 15.01
C GLY A 155 27.08 -5.78 13.56
N HIS A 156 27.54 -6.71 12.73
CA HIS A 156 27.12 -6.84 11.34
C HIS A 156 25.61 -7.10 11.21
N CYS A 157 25.07 -8.05 11.96
CA CYS A 157 23.63 -8.36 11.95
C CYS A 157 22.78 -7.17 12.39
N LEU A 158 23.15 -6.50 13.48
CA LEU A 158 22.39 -5.35 13.99
C LEU A 158 22.47 -4.14 13.04
N SER A 159 23.63 -3.90 12.44
CA SER A 159 23.81 -2.90 11.38
C SER A 159 22.90 -3.18 10.17
N TYR A 160 22.83 -4.44 9.74
CA TYR A 160 21.95 -4.87 8.64
C TYR A 160 20.47 -4.67 8.97
N VAL A 161 20.03 -5.02 10.19
CA VAL A 161 18.65 -4.79 10.64
C VAL A 161 18.34 -3.30 10.73
N ALA A 162 19.27 -2.47 11.21
CA ALA A 162 19.09 -1.01 11.25
C ALA A 162 18.88 -0.43 9.85
N GLN A 163 19.63 -0.90 8.85
CA GLN A 163 19.44 -0.51 7.45
C GLN A 163 18.06 -0.91 6.93
N HIS A 164 17.54 -2.09 7.30
CA HIS A 164 16.17 -2.50 6.96
C HIS A 164 15.11 -1.60 7.58
N VAL A 165 15.25 -1.25 8.86
CA VAL A 165 14.32 -0.33 9.53
C VAL A 165 14.31 1.04 8.84
N LEU A 166 15.49 1.57 8.49
CA LEU A 166 15.63 2.82 7.74
C LEU A 166 15.09 2.74 6.31
N CYS A 167 15.18 1.57 5.67
CA CYS A 167 14.66 1.33 4.32
C CYS A 167 13.14 1.20 4.31
N SER A 168 12.55 0.51 5.30
CA SER A 168 11.09 0.39 5.42
C SER A 168 10.45 1.68 5.90
N ALA A 169 11.17 2.46 6.72
CA ALA A 169 10.80 3.77 7.23
C ALA A 169 9.32 3.87 7.63
N ASP A 170 8.82 2.91 8.42
CA ASP A 170 7.45 2.90 8.91
C ASP A 170 7.15 4.20 9.67
N ASP A 171 6.36 5.07 9.04
CA ASP A 171 6.04 6.41 9.49
C ASP A 171 4.77 6.47 10.36
N THR A 172 4.28 5.30 10.79
CA THR A 172 3.17 5.18 11.72
C THR A 172 3.47 5.96 13.00
N ILE A 173 2.48 6.74 13.46
CA ILE A 173 2.57 7.50 14.70
C ILE A 173 2.07 6.63 15.86
N GLU A 174 2.99 6.31 16.76
CA GLU A 174 2.73 5.50 17.93
C GLU A 174 2.39 6.38 19.14
N ARG A 175 1.19 6.21 19.68
CA ARG A 175 0.73 7.03 20.81
C ARG A 175 1.27 6.47 22.12
N ALA A 176 1.70 7.36 23.01
CA ALA A 176 1.88 6.96 24.41
C ALA A 176 0.52 6.62 25.04
N SER A 177 0.54 5.61 25.90
CA SER A 177 -0.60 5.22 26.72
C SER A 177 -0.34 5.66 28.16
N PRO A 178 -0.72 6.88 28.56
CA PRO A 178 -0.54 7.30 29.95
C PRO A 178 -1.48 6.52 30.88
N PRO A 179 -0.98 6.00 32.00
CA PRO A 179 -1.81 5.43 33.04
C PRO A 179 -2.73 6.51 33.61
N LYS A 180 -3.92 6.09 34.00
CA LYS A 180 -4.94 6.94 34.64
C LYS A 180 -5.12 6.53 36.09
N ASP A 181 -5.35 7.50 36.96
CA ASP A 181 -5.72 7.24 38.35
C ASP A 181 -7.17 6.71 38.45
N ALA A 182 -7.59 6.32 39.66
CA ALA A 182 -8.95 5.83 39.91
C ALA A 182 -10.05 6.87 39.61
N ALA A 183 -9.71 8.16 39.56
CA ALA A 183 -10.61 9.25 39.20
C ALA A 183 -10.61 9.54 37.68
N GLY A 184 -9.80 8.83 36.89
CA GLY A 184 -9.68 8.99 35.44
C GLY A 184 -8.73 10.10 35.00
N ASN A 185 -7.99 10.73 35.92
CA ASN A 185 -6.99 11.75 35.58
C ASN A 185 -5.73 11.08 35.04
N TYR A 186 -5.08 11.72 34.07
CA TYR A 186 -3.78 11.27 33.58
C TYR A 186 -2.71 11.40 34.66
N ILE A 187 -1.94 10.35 34.85
CA ILE A 187 -0.76 10.38 35.69
C ILE A 187 0.41 10.88 34.83
N HIS A 188 1.29 11.72 35.39
CA HIS A 188 2.48 12.26 34.72
C HIS A 188 3.61 11.21 34.54
N GLN A 189 3.25 9.94 34.35
CA GLN A 189 4.17 8.83 34.12
C GLN A 189 3.66 8.07 32.91
N ALA A 190 3.94 8.54 31.69
CA ALA A 190 3.59 7.76 30.51
C ALA A 190 4.41 6.46 30.51
N ASP A 191 3.76 5.32 30.27
CA ASP A 191 4.38 3.98 30.28
C ASP A 191 5.29 3.69 29.06
N GLY A 192 5.83 4.75 28.45
CA GLY A 192 6.56 4.67 27.18
C GLY A 192 5.64 4.67 25.96
N ILE A 193 6.27 4.53 24.80
CA ILE A 193 5.61 4.36 23.50
C ILE A 193 5.78 2.89 23.17
N GLU A 194 4.70 2.14 22.92
CA GLU A 194 4.76 0.69 22.69
C GLU A 194 4.34 0.26 21.27
N GLY A 195 3.71 1.16 20.50
CA GLY A 195 3.14 0.87 19.17
C GLY A 195 1.94 -0.08 19.18
N LYS A 196 1.59 -0.67 20.32
CA LYS A 196 0.52 -1.66 20.44
C LYS A 196 -0.84 -1.05 20.10
N GLY A 197 -1.55 -1.70 19.16
CA GLY A 197 -2.88 -1.28 18.72
C GLY A 197 -2.87 -0.19 17.65
N GLU A 198 -1.69 0.24 17.21
CA GLU A 198 -1.55 1.12 16.05
C GLU A 198 -1.68 0.34 14.74
N ILE A 199 -2.13 1.03 13.69
CA ILE A 199 -2.33 0.44 12.37
C ILE A 199 -1.09 0.73 11.53
N HIS A 200 -0.35 -0.32 11.16
CA HIS A 200 0.83 -0.24 10.31
C HIS A 200 0.49 -0.58 8.85
N ARG A 201 1.20 0.04 7.90
CA ARG A 201 1.10 -0.28 6.47
C ARG A 201 2.26 -1.16 6.05
N CYS A 202 2.11 -2.47 6.25
CA CYS A 202 3.14 -3.43 5.87
C CYS A 202 3.11 -3.76 4.38
N ARG A 203 4.26 -4.14 3.81
CA ARG A 203 4.32 -4.80 2.51
C ARG A 203 3.63 -6.18 2.61
N ASP A 204 2.76 -6.50 1.66
CA ASP A 204 2.22 -7.86 1.54
C ASP A 204 3.34 -8.83 1.15
N ARG A 205 3.50 -9.89 1.95
CA ARG A 205 4.54 -10.91 1.80
C ARG A 205 4.01 -12.23 1.25
N SER A 206 2.71 -12.35 1.00
CA SER A 206 2.06 -13.63 0.65
C SER A 206 2.66 -14.25 -0.62
N LYS A 207 2.88 -13.44 -1.67
CA LYS A 207 3.53 -13.88 -2.92
C LYS A 207 4.97 -14.35 -2.68
N THR A 208 5.74 -13.60 -1.89
CA THR A 208 7.11 -13.99 -1.52
C THR A 208 7.13 -15.30 -0.75
N GLU A 209 6.21 -15.50 0.19
CA GLU A 209 6.09 -16.73 0.97
C GLU A 209 5.70 -17.92 0.10
N GLU A 210 4.77 -17.73 -0.85
CA GLU A 210 4.41 -18.75 -1.83
C GLU A 210 5.62 -19.18 -2.66
N ILE A 211 6.37 -18.22 -3.20
CA ILE A 211 7.57 -18.52 -4.00
C ILE A 211 8.61 -19.22 -3.13
N LEU A 212 8.90 -18.72 -1.93
CA LEU A 212 9.83 -19.38 -0.99
C LEU A 212 9.40 -20.81 -0.65
N GLY A 213 8.10 -21.07 -0.50
CA GLY A 213 7.55 -22.40 -0.29
C GLY A 213 7.90 -23.34 -1.45
N LYS A 214 7.74 -22.88 -2.69
CA LYS A 214 8.14 -23.64 -3.89
C LYS A 214 9.65 -23.88 -3.92
N LEU A 215 10.47 -22.86 -3.69
CA LEU A 215 11.93 -22.97 -3.71
C LEU A 215 12.47 -23.97 -2.69
N ARG A 216 11.87 -24.03 -1.50
CA ARG A 216 12.27 -24.98 -0.45
C ARG A 216 11.96 -26.43 -0.79
N ALA A 217 11.02 -26.68 -1.69
CA ALA A 217 10.69 -28.02 -2.16
C ALA A 217 11.61 -28.52 -3.28
N MET A 218 12.47 -27.65 -3.82
CA MET A 218 13.38 -27.99 -4.92
C MET A 218 14.68 -28.59 -4.38
N GLU A 219 15.18 -29.62 -5.05
CA GLU A 219 16.43 -30.28 -4.71
C GLU A 219 17.65 -29.50 -5.21
N THR A 220 17.52 -28.77 -6.33
CA THR A 220 18.55 -27.90 -6.89
C THR A 220 17.99 -26.57 -7.38
N LEU A 221 18.54 -25.46 -6.87
CA LEU A 221 18.22 -24.10 -7.30
C LEU A 221 19.33 -23.54 -8.19
N LYS A 222 19.00 -23.06 -9.39
CA LYS A 222 19.94 -22.33 -10.25
C LYS A 222 19.64 -20.84 -10.21
N TYR A 223 20.50 -20.07 -9.53
CA TYR A 223 20.40 -18.62 -9.48
C TYR A 223 21.08 -18.00 -10.73
N PRO A 224 20.45 -17.03 -11.41
CA PRO A 224 21.08 -16.37 -12.54
C PRO A 224 22.32 -15.60 -12.08
N GLY A 225 23.45 -15.85 -12.74
CA GLY A 225 24.73 -15.21 -12.39
C GLY A 225 24.81 -13.70 -12.71
N LYS A 226 23.76 -13.12 -13.34
CA LYS A 226 23.69 -11.70 -13.68
C LYS A 226 22.55 -11.04 -12.89
N LYS A 227 22.90 -9.98 -12.16
CA LYS A 227 21.95 -9.14 -11.41
C LYS A 227 21.10 -8.31 -12.39
N GLY A 228 19.78 -8.44 -12.32
CA GLY A 228 18.83 -7.60 -13.06
C GLY A 228 18.62 -6.22 -12.43
N GLU A 229 17.92 -5.33 -13.14
CA GLU A 229 17.56 -3.98 -12.66
C GLU A 229 16.57 -4.03 -11.48
N ALA A 230 15.72 -5.07 -11.44
CA ALA A 230 14.86 -5.42 -10.31
C ALA A 230 15.08 -6.89 -9.91
N ASP A 231 16.19 -7.17 -9.22
CA ASP A 231 16.55 -8.50 -8.72
C ASP A 231 15.69 -8.87 -7.48
N THR A 232 14.41 -9.14 -7.74
CA THR A 232 13.42 -9.52 -6.73
C THR A 232 12.99 -10.97 -6.91
N LEU A 233 12.56 -11.63 -5.83
CA LEU A 233 12.09 -13.02 -5.91
C LEU A 233 10.90 -13.18 -6.88
N ASP A 234 10.01 -12.18 -6.90
CA ASP A 234 8.86 -12.13 -7.79
C ASP A 234 9.30 -12.01 -9.26
N ALA A 235 10.24 -11.10 -9.56
CA ALA A 235 10.79 -10.94 -10.90
C ALA A 235 11.56 -12.18 -11.35
N LEU A 236 12.37 -12.77 -10.46
CA LEU A 236 13.09 -14.00 -10.73
C LEU A 236 12.13 -15.15 -11.08
N TYR A 237 11.03 -15.28 -10.34
CA TYR A 237 9.98 -16.26 -10.61
C TYR A 237 9.29 -16.04 -11.96
N GLU A 238 9.06 -14.79 -12.35
CA GLU A 238 8.40 -14.43 -13.61
C GLU A 238 9.32 -14.53 -14.84
N GLU A 239 10.60 -14.19 -14.70
CA GLU A 239 11.58 -14.17 -15.79
C GLU A 239 12.07 -15.55 -16.23
N CYS A 240 12.04 -16.53 -15.32
CA CYS A 240 12.53 -17.87 -15.62
C CYS A 240 11.70 -18.96 -14.93
N PRO A 241 10.46 -19.24 -15.39
CA PRO A 241 9.67 -20.36 -14.85
C PRO A 241 10.42 -21.70 -14.93
N GLU A 242 11.27 -21.87 -15.94
CA GLU A 242 12.13 -23.04 -16.18
C GLU A 242 13.38 -23.09 -15.29
N CYS A 243 13.72 -22.03 -14.55
CA CYS A 243 14.69 -22.09 -13.47
C CYS A 243 14.12 -22.83 -12.25
N PHE A 244 12.81 -23.10 -12.26
CA PHE A 244 12.02 -23.68 -11.17
C PHE A 244 11.34 -25.02 -11.55
N GLY A 245 11.68 -25.60 -12.71
CA GLY A 245 11.35 -26.98 -13.12
C GLY A 245 12.19 -27.38 -14.34
N GLU A 246 12.60 -28.62 -14.59
CA GLU A 246 12.31 -29.92 -13.97
C GLU A 246 13.28 -30.35 -12.87
#